data_AF-A0A6N7X2F3-F1
#
_entry.id   AF-A0A6N7X2F3-F1
#
_cell.length_a   1.000
_cell.length_b   1.000
_cell.length_c   1.000
_cell.angle_alpha   90.00
_cell.angle_beta   90.00
_cell.angle_gamma   90.00
#
_symmetry.space_group_name_H-M   'P 1'
#
loop_
_entity.id
_entity.type
_entity.pdbx_description
1 polymer ?
#
loop_
_entity_poly.entity_id
_entity_poly.type
_entity_poly.pdbx_seq_one_letter_code
_entity_poly.pdbx_strand_id
1 'polypeptide(L)'
;MKKTTRRFPLVADDEPVSSPSKAMALYENSDLITNIHGAYREKDYNDVTNNYHFVTENDHDSERVKTLNEGKSYAELARDEARQDVKKKRQAYVSNNLAKPSKMANQQPLQTKKPNPPKKRAGKFSHLSANMRQDDYILAEIPLNHQRSQKESTQKAKKNSYEFLKHSQIYNKDANQKQKKYQKAQEMNLAQLDTNK
;
A
#
# COMPACT_ATOMS: atom_id res chain seq x y z
N MET A 1 -43.55 31.63 -5.80
CA MET A 1 -42.08 31.81 -5.68
C MET A 1 -41.67 33.02 -6.50
N LYS A 2 -41.08 34.08 -5.90
CA LYS A 2 -40.65 35.27 -6.65
C LYS A 2 -39.31 34.98 -7.34
N LYS A 3 -39.26 35.05 -8.67
CA LYS A 3 -38.00 34.93 -9.44
C LYS A 3 -37.26 36.26 -9.35
N THR A 4 -36.08 36.28 -8.74
CA THR A 4 -35.19 37.45 -8.73
C THR A 4 -34.39 37.49 -10.03
N THR A 5 -34.90 38.22 -11.02
CA THR A 5 -34.22 38.46 -12.29
C THR A 5 -32.99 39.33 -12.05
N ARG A 6 -31.80 38.73 -11.95
CA ARG A 6 -30.55 39.49 -11.86
C ARG A 6 -30.35 40.25 -13.17
N ARG A 7 -30.38 41.57 -13.13
CA ARG A 7 -29.84 42.40 -14.22
C ARG A 7 -28.34 42.54 -14.02
N PHE A 8 -27.61 42.65 -15.13
CA PHE A 8 -26.20 43.03 -15.09
C PHE A 8 -26.06 44.44 -14.48
N PRO A 9 -24.98 44.72 -13.75
CA PRO A 9 -24.70 46.07 -13.29
C PRO A 9 -24.54 46.98 -14.52
N LEU A 10 -25.25 48.11 -14.53
CA LEU A 10 -24.92 49.19 -15.46
C LEU A 10 -23.71 49.92 -14.91
N VAL A 11 -22.58 49.76 -15.57
CA VAL A 11 -21.35 50.53 -15.32
C VAL A 11 -21.31 51.64 -16.37
N ALA A 12 -20.88 52.84 -15.99
CA ALA A 12 -20.71 53.94 -16.94
C ALA A 12 -19.45 53.71 -17.80
N ASP A 13 -19.44 54.22 -19.04
CA ASP A 13 -18.35 53.99 -20.00
C ASP A 13 -16.98 54.48 -19.50
N ASP A 14 -16.96 55.44 -18.57
CA ASP A 14 -15.75 56.02 -17.97
C ASP A 14 -15.26 55.30 -16.68
N GLU A 15 -15.97 54.28 -16.17
CA GLU A 15 -15.59 53.57 -14.94
C GLU A 15 -14.86 52.24 -15.23
N PRO A 16 -13.64 52.02 -14.71
CA PRO A 16 -12.88 50.81 -14.97
C PRO A 16 -13.52 49.58 -14.29
N VAL A 17 -14.17 48.73 -15.09
CA VAL A 17 -14.85 47.48 -14.67
C VAL A 17 -13.91 46.49 -13.94
N SER A 18 -12.59 46.58 -14.14
CA SER A 18 -11.61 45.74 -13.44
C SER A 18 -11.13 46.38 -12.15
N SER A 19 -11.37 45.72 -11.02
CA SER A 19 -10.61 45.98 -9.80
C SER A 19 -9.13 45.61 -9.99
N PRO A 20 -8.20 46.28 -9.28
CA PRO A 20 -6.80 45.87 -9.28
C PRO A 20 -6.63 44.48 -8.64
N SER A 21 -5.61 43.74 -9.09
CA SER A 21 -5.33 42.40 -8.56
C SER A 21 -4.99 42.46 -7.07
N LYS A 22 -5.80 41.76 -6.25
CA LYS A 22 -5.53 41.62 -4.82
C LYS A 22 -4.23 40.84 -4.62
N ALA A 23 -3.22 41.48 -4.04
CA ALA A 23 -2.03 40.78 -3.56
C ALA A 23 -2.44 39.74 -2.52
N MET A 24 -2.17 38.46 -2.81
CA MET A 24 -2.40 37.36 -1.88
C MET A 24 -1.07 36.97 -1.22
N ALA A 25 -0.98 37.11 0.09
CA ALA A 25 0.05 36.47 0.90
C ALA A 25 -0.26 34.97 0.95
N LEU A 26 0.17 34.23 -0.08
CA LEU A 26 -0.10 32.79 -0.22
C LEU A 26 0.75 31.93 0.71
N TYR A 27 1.87 32.48 1.19
CA TYR A 27 2.82 31.82 2.08
C TYR A 27 3.36 32.85 3.07
N GLU A 28 3.35 32.51 4.35
CA GLU A 28 4.15 33.19 5.37
C GLU A 28 5.58 32.65 5.36
N ASN A 29 6.53 33.40 5.93
CA ASN A 29 7.93 32.93 6.04
C ASN A 29 8.07 31.64 6.88
N SER A 30 7.05 31.28 7.67
CA SER A 30 6.93 30.01 8.39
C SER A 30 6.54 28.82 7.51
N ASP A 31 5.90 29.06 6.37
CA ASP A 31 5.41 28.02 5.46
C ASP A 31 6.50 27.54 4.50
N LEU A 32 7.55 28.35 4.37
CA LEU A 32 8.78 27.97 3.68
C LEU A 32 9.45 26.83 4.45
N ILE A 33 9.86 25.77 3.72
CA ILE A 33 10.60 24.64 4.31
C ILE A 33 12.02 25.11 4.64
N THR A 34 12.19 25.75 5.79
CA THR A 34 13.49 26.22 6.30
C THR A 34 14.40 25.10 6.77
N ASN A 35 13.87 23.88 6.93
CA ASN A 35 14.62 22.70 7.38
C ASN A 35 15.67 22.19 6.37
N ILE A 36 15.64 22.61 5.10
CA ILE A 36 16.65 22.24 4.10
C ILE A 36 17.93 23.07 4.25
N HIS A 37 18.84 22.60 5.09
CA HIS A 37 20.15 23.22 5.32
C HIS A 37 21.24 22.57 4.46
N GLY A 38 22.15 23.38 3.93
CA GLY A 38 23.34 22.93 3.18
C GLY A 38 23.18 22.95 1.65
N ALA A 39 24.25 22.56 0.95
CA ALA A 39 24.28 22.55 -0.51
C ALA A 39 23.32 21.48 -1.08
N TYR A 40 22.56 21.85 -2.10
CA TYR A 40 21.68 20.94 -2.83
C TYR A 40 22.47 19.74 -3.37
N ARG A 41 21.97 18.53 -3.14
CA ARG A 41 22.48 17.30 -3.74
C ARG A 41 21.35 16.56 -4.43
N GLU A 42 21.61 16.14 -5.65
CA GLU A 42 20.70 15.31 -6.45
C GLU A 42 20.44 13.97 -5.77
N LYS A 43 19.29 13.36 -6.06
CA LYS A 43 18.91 12.06 -5.52
C LYS A 43 19.39 10.94 -6.46
N ASP A 44 20.25 10.07 -5.96
CA ASP A 44 20.67 8.86 -6.68
C ASP A 44 19.51 7.84 -6.75
N TYR A 45 18.68 7.94 -7.78
CA TYR A 45 17.51 7.05 -8.00
C TYR A 45 17.86 5.56 -8.17
N ASN A 46 19.14 5.23 -8.39
CA ASN A 46 19.63 3.85 -8.46
C ASN A 46 19.73 3.17 -7.09
N ASP A 47 19.79 3.93 -5.99
CA ASP A 47 19.83 3.38 -4.64
C ASP A 47 18.52 3.65 -3.89
N VAL A 48 17.62 2.67 -4.01
CA VAL A 48 16.31 2.65 -3.34
C VAL A 48 16.46 2.57 -1.82
N THR A 49 17.63 2.21 -1.27
CA THR A 49 17.81 1.95 0.17
C THR A 49 18.15 3.19 0.99
N ASN A 50 18.87 4.16 0.41
CA ASN A 50 19.42 5.32 1.13
C ASN A 50 18.39 6.31 1.72
N ASN A 51 17.15 6.32 1.20
CA ASN A 51 16.10 7.20 1.71
C ASN A 51 15.16 6.52 2.73
N TYR A 52 15.30 5.21 2.98
CA TYR A 52 14.60 4.54 4.07
C TYR A 52 15.35 4.77 5.38
N HIS A 53 15.09 5.93 6.00
CA HIS A 53 15.14 6.01 7.45
C HIS A 53 14.02 5.12 7.98
N PHE A 54 14.31 3.83 8.16
CA PHE A 54 13.50 2.98 9.00
C PHE A 54 13.43 3.66 10.36
N VAL A 55 12.22 4.07 10.76
CA VAL A 55 12.01 4.67 12.08
C VAL A 55 12.34 3.59 13.10
N THR A 56 13.56 3.63 13.62
CA THR A 56 13.89 2.95 14.86
C THR A 56 13.01 3.58 15.91
N GLU A 57 12.07 2.80 16.45
CA GLU A 57 11.39 3.17 17.69
C GLU A 57 12.47 3.58 18.72
N ASN A 58 12.16 4.61 19.52
CA ASN A 58 12.92 5.21 20.64
C ASN A 58 13.47 6.63 20.37
N ASP A 59 12.79 7.64 20.95
CA ASP A 59 13.27 8.33 22.17
C ASP A 59 12.54 9.66 22.47
N HIS A 60 11.59 10.10 21.64
CA HIS A 60 10.86 11.37 21.83
C HIS A 60 9.32 11.28 21.88
N ASP A 61 8.73 10.09 21.91
CA ASP A 61 7.27 9.93 21.85
C ASP A 61 6.58 9.70 23.22
N SER A 62 7.32 9.54 24.31
CA SER A 62 6.74 9.23 25.64
C SER A 62 5.85 10.35 26.20
N GLU A 63 6.08 11.61 25.84
CA GLU A 63 5.19 12.74 26.20
C GLU A 63 4.10 12.99 25.15
N ARG A 64 4.43 12.82 23.85
CA ARG A 64 3.45 12.90 22.75
C ARG A 64 2.35 11.84 22.87
N VAL A 65 2.67 10.65 23.35
CA VAL A 65 1.69 9.56 23.56
C VAL A 65 0.78 9.83 24.76
N LYS A 66 1.21 10.60 25.77
CA LYS A 66 0.34 11.00 26.89
C LYS A 66 -0.74 11.97 26.43
N THR A 67 -0.31 13.09 25.82
CA THR A 67 -1.22 14.15 25.34
C THR A 67 -2.20 13.66 24.26
N LEU A 68 -1.82 12.68 23.44
CA LEU A 68 -2.72 12.05 22.45
C LEU A 68 -3.79 11.13 23.06
N ASN A 69 -3.63 10.64 24.29
CA ASN A 69 -4.59 9.75 24.93
C ASN A 69 -5.55 10.48 25.89
N GLU A 70 -5.16 11.64 26.41
CA GLU A 70 -5.95 12.48 27.34
C GLU A 70 -7.25 13.02 26.71
N GLY A 71 -7.33 13.13 25.38
CA GLY A 71 -8.53 13.58 24.66
C GLY A 71 -9.41 12.49 24.03
N LYS A 72 -9.06 11.20 24.20
CA LYS A 72 -9.75 10.10 23.49
C LYS A 72 -11.05 9.67 24.19
N SER A 73 -12.09 9.43 23.41
CA SER A 73 -13.32 8.82 23.92
C SER A 73 -13.07 7.36 24.33
N TYR A 74 -13.83 6.85 25.32
CA TYR A 74 -13.80 5.45 25.75
C TYR A 74 -13.91 4.45 24.57
N ALA A 75 -14.76 4.77 23.59
CA ALA A 75 -14.95 3.94 22.39
C ALA A 75 -13.72 3.90 21.46
N GLU A 76 -12.81 4.87 21.57
CA GLU A 76 -11.58 4.95 20.80
C GLU A 76 -10.42 4.21 21.49
N LEU A 77 -10.33 4.33 22.82
CA LEU A 77 -9.41 3.51 23.64
C LEU A 77 -9.66 2.02 23.43
N ALA A 78 -10.92 1.57 23.47
CA ALA A 78 -11.30 0.18 23.22
C ALA A 78 -10.94 -0.31 21.79
N ARG A 79 -10.93 0.59 20.79
CA ARG A 79 -10.53 0.26 19.41
C ARG A 79 -9.01 0.12 19.28
N ASP A 80 -8.26 1.00 19.94
CA ASP A 80 -6.79 0.93 19.94
C ASP A 80 -6.29 -0.31 20.70
N GLU A 81 -6.91 -0.65 21.83
CA GLU A 81 -6.63 -1.89 22.56
C GLU A 81 -6.91 -3.14 21.70
N ALA A 82 -8.09 -3.21 21.07
CA ALA A 82 -8.43 -4.33 20.17
C ALA A 82 -7.46 -4.46 18.98
N ARG A 83 -6.96 -3.34 18.43
CA ARG A 83 -5.93 -3.33 17.39
C ARG A 83 -4.59 -3.87 17.90
N GLN A 84 -4.19 -3.50 19.12
CA GLN A 84 -2.95 -4.00 19.74
C GLN A 84 -3.04 -5.51 20.01
N ASP A 85 -4.16 -6.01 20.53
CA ASP A 85 -4.40 -7.44 20.73
C ASP A 85 -4.32 -8.23 19.41
N VAL A 86 -4.97 -7.76 18.34
CA VAL A 86 -4.86 -8.38 17.01
C VAL A 86 -3.43 -8.36 16.47
N LYS A 87 -2.68 -7.26 16.66
CA LYS A 87 -1.25 -7.16 16.28
C LYS A 87 -0.41 -8.19 17.05
N LYS A 88 -0.60 -8.29 18.38
CA LYS A 88 0.09 -9.23 19.27
C LYS A 88 -0.24 -10.69 18.93
N LYS A 89 -1.52 -11.03 18.72
CA LYS A 89 -1.96 -12.36 18.27
C LYS A 89 -1.37 -12.74 16.92
N ARG A 90 -1.31 -11.81 15.96
CA ARG A 90 -0.67 -12.03 14.65
C ARG A 90 0.83 -12.27 14.79
N GLN A 91 1.53 -11.48 15.61
CA GLN A 91 2.96 -11.67 15.88
C GLN A 91 3.24 -13.03 16.53
N ALA A 92 2.48 -13.41 17.55
CA ALA A 92 2.61 -14.72 18.21
C ALA A 92 2.30 -15.89 17.26
N TYR A 93 1.30 -15.74 16.38
CA TYR A 93 1.02 -16.74 15.35
C TYR A 93 2.20 -16.87 14.36
N VAL A 94 2.77 -15.75 13.92
CA VAL A 94 3.93 -15.73 13.01
C VAL A 94 5.16 -16.36 13.68
N SER A 95 5.51 -15.96 14.90
CA SER A 95 6.66 -16.54 15.61
C SER A 95 6.53 -18.05 15.83
N ASN A 96 5.31 -18.53 16.14
CA ASN A 96 5.12 -19.93 16.52
C ASN A 96 4.91 -20.87 15.32
N ASN A 97 4.41 -20.36 14.18
CA ASN A 97 4.07 -21.18 13.01
C ASN A 97 5.02 -21.02 11.82
N LEU A 98 5.65 -19.86 11.62
CA LEU A 98 6.59 -19.65 10.52
C LEU A 98 8.05 -19.98 10.90
N ALA A 99 8.38 -20.05 12.21
CA ALA A 99 9.74 -20.36 12.68
C ALA A 99 10.06 -21.87 12.80
N LYS A 100 9.43 -22.73 11.98
CA LYS A 100 9.80 -24.14 11.84
C LYS A 100 10.64 -24.34 10.58
N PRO A 101 11.98 -24.17 10.63
CA PRO A 101 12.83 -24.58 9.51
C PRO A 101 12.71 -26.09 9.33
N SER A 102 12.23 -26.52 8.16
CA SER A 102 12.32 -27.93 7.77
C SER A 102 13.80 -28.30 7.67
N LYS A 103 14.26 -29.18 8.56
CA LYS A 103 15.66 -29.59 8.61
C LYS A 103 16.02 -30.34 7.32
N MET A 104 16.85 -29.73 6.47
CA MET A 104 17.74 -30.45 5.55
C MET A 104 19.18 -30.12 5.92
N ALA A 105 20.04 -31.14 5.88
CA ALA A 105 21.23 -31.22 6.71
C ALA A 105 22.55 -30.98 5.96
N ASN A 106 23.59 -30.71 6.77
CA ASN A 106 25.03 -30.85 6.46
C ASN A 106 25.59 -29.85 5.42
N GLN A 107 26.78 -29.28 5.62
CA GLN A 107 28.04 -30.00 5.85
C GLN A 107 29.05 -29.26 6.73
N GLN A 108 30.01 -30.06 7.23
CA GLN A 108 31.11 -29.68 8.14
C GLN A 108 32.41 -29.36 7.36
N PRO A 109 33.51 -28.91 8.01
CA PRO A 109 34.43 -27.94 7.41
C PRO A 109 35.79 -28.52 6.94
N LEU A 110 36.65 -27.62 6.43
CA LEU A 110 38.00 -27.32 6.95
C LEU A 110 39.15 -27.26 5.89
N GLN A 111 40.06 -26.31 6.14
CA GLN A 111 41.48 -26.22 5.71
C GLN A 111 41.90 -25.52 4.40
N THR A 112 43.14 -25.05 4.47
CA THR A 112 43.80 -23.96 3.73
C THR A 112 44.80 -24.49 2.70
N LYS A 113 45.03 -23.76 1.58
CA LYS A 113 46.37 -23.53 0.94
C LYS A 113 46.34 -22.27 0.04
N LYS A 114 47.52 -21.85 -0.43
CA LYS A 114 47.95 -20.50 -0.88
C LYS A 114 47.52 -20.12 -2.35
N PRO A 115 47.57 -18.82 -2.76
CA PRO A 115 47.05 -18.29 -4.05
C PRO A 115 48.05 -18.45 -5.23
N ASN A 116 47.84 -17.98 -6.48
CA ASN A 116 46.95 -16.94 -7.07
C ASN A 116 46.66 -17.23 -8.58
N PRO A 117 45.57 -16.74 -9.21
CA PRO A 117 45.58 -15.47 -9.97
C PRO A 117 44.28 -14.62 -9.82
N PRO A 118 44.21 -13.37 -10.34
CA PRO A 118 43.05 -12.49 -10.18
C PRO A 118 41.79 -13.02 -10.89
N LYS A 119 40.98 -13.78 -10.15
CA LYS A 119 39.65 -14.22 -10.57
C LYS A 119 38.78 -12.99 -10.84
N LYS A 120 38.23 -12.88 -12.06
CA LYS A 120 37.00 -12.10 -12.28
C LYS A 120 36.00 -12.54 -11.22
N ARG A 121 35.30 -11.61 -10.56
CA ARG A 121 34.42 -11.90 -9.41
C ARG A 121 33.18 -12.68 -9.85
N ALA A 122 33.38 -13.98 -10.07
CA ALA A 122 32.36 -14.98 -10.28
C ALA A 122 31.42 -14.99 -9.06
N GLY A 123 30.19 -14.47 -9.25
CA GLY A 123 29.15 -14.56 -8.23
C GLY A 123 28.75 -16.01 -7.95
N LYS A 124 27.96 -16.25 -6.91
CA LYS A 124 27.53 -17.59 -6.47
C LYS A 124 26.91 -18.45 -7.58
N PHE A 125 26.32 -17.81 -8.61
CA PHE A 125 25.67 -18.47 -9.75
C PHE A 125 26.53 -18.53 -11.02
N SER A 126 27.77 -18.02 -11.00
CA SER A 126 28.61 -17.90 -12.20
C SER A 126 29.01 -19.26 -12.81
N HIS A 127 29.01 -20.33 -12.00
CA HIS A 127 29.21 -21.70 -12.49
C HIS A 127 28.03 -22.17 -13.37
N LEU A 128 26.80 -21.77 -13.04
CA LEU A 128 25.61 -22.11 -13.82
C LEU A 128 25.66 -21.47 -15.22
N SER A 129 26.19 -20.23 -15.32
CA SER A 129 26.41 -19.55 -16.60
C SER A 129 27.60 -20.08 -17.42
N ALA A 130 28.53 -20.84 -16.82
CA ALA A 130 29.77 -21.25 -17.49
C ALA A 130 29.51 -22.20 -18.67
N ASN A 131 28.57 -23.13 -18.49
CA ASN A 131 28.18 -24.13 -19.50
C ASN A 131 26.86 -23.73 -20.22
N MET A 132 26.45 -22.47 -20.08
CA MET A 132 25.15 -21.97 -20.56
C MET A 132 25.25 -21.28 -21.93
N ARG A 133 26.43 -21.37 -22.57
CA ARG A 133 26.64 -20.92 -23.95
C ARG A 133 26.33 -22.08 -24.87
N GLN A 134 25.50 -21.85 -25.88
CA GLN A 134 25.35 -22.77 -27.01
C GLN A 134 26.39 -22.37 -28.05
N ASP A 135 27.52 -23.07 -28.06
CA ASP A 135 28.56 -22.86 -29.07
C ASP A 135 28.20 -23.56 -30.39
N ASP A 136 27.41 -24.65 -30.33
CA ASP A 136 26.86 -25.37 -31.48
C ASP A 136 25.34 -25.16 -31.62
N TYR A 137 24.89 -24.88 -32.85
CA TYR A 137 23.46 -24.82 -33.18
C TYR A 137 22.88 -26.22 -33.41
N ILE A 138 21.97 -26.65 -32.55
CA ILE A 138 21.17 -27.87 -32.79
C ILE A 138 20.10 -27.55 -33.84
N LEU A 139 20.44 -27.78 -35.11
CA LEU A 139 19.48 -27.70 -36.22
C LEU A 139 18.55 -28.92 -36.18
N ALA A 140 17.43 -28.81 -35.47
CA ALA A 140 16.42 -29.85 -35.44
C ALA A 140 15.65 -29.88 -36.77
N GLU A 141 15.81 -30.94 -37.55
CA GLU A 141 14.90 -31.29 -38.64
C GLU A 141 13.54 -31.70 -38.04
N ILE A 142 12.70 -30.71 -37.75
CA ILE A 142 11.34 -30.94 -37.25
C ILE A 142 10.48 -31.38 -38.44
N PRO A 143 9.99 -32.64 -38.49
CA PRO A 143 9.07 -33.05 -39.54
C PRO A 143 7.82 -32.18 -39.49
N LEU A 144 7.39 -31.66 -40.64
CA LEU A 144 6.44 -30.56 -40.75
C LEU A 144 4.97 -30.98 -40.52
N ASN A 145 4.72 -31.81 -39.50
CA ASN A 145 3.41 -32.28 -39.07
C ASN A 145 2.61 -31.15 -38.42
N HIS A 146 2.14 -30.22 -39.25
CA HIS A 146 1.15 -29.19 -38.91
C HIS A 146 -0.22 -29.85 -38.63
N GLN A 147 -0.33 -30.54 -37.50
CA GLN A 147 -1.61 -30.71 -36.82
C GLN A 147 -2.08 -29.31 -36.41
N ARG A 148 -2.88 -28.68 -37.29
CA ARG A 148 -3.56 -27.40 -37.02
C ARG A 148 -4.48 -27.62 -35.83
N SER A 149 -3.95 -27.42 -34.62
CA SER A 149 -4.73 -27.56 -33.40
C SER A 149 -5.93 -26.62 -33.50
N GLN A 150 -7.11 -27.21 -33.64
CA GLN A 150 -8.34 -26.49 -33.39
C GLN A 150 -8.31 -26.17 -31.91
N LYS A 151 -7.85 -24.95 -31.59
CA LYS A 151 -8.05 -24.36 -30.28
C LYS A 151 -9.56 -24.19 -30.15
N GLU A 152 -10.21 -25.22 -29.62
CA GLU A 152 -11.58 -25.11 -29.16
C GLU A 152 -11.66 -23.86 -28.30
N SER A 153 -12.52 -22.94 -28.73
CA SER A 153 -12.70 -21.68 -28.05
C SER A 153 -13.39 -21.97 -26.73
N THR A 154 -12.59 -22.24 -25.70
CA THR A 154 -13.05 -22.16 -24.31
C THR A 154 -13.66 -20.77 -24.15
N GLN A 155 -14.99 -20.74 -24.18
CA GLN A 155 -15.75 -19.50 -24.16
C GLN A 155 -15.41 -18.83 -22.83
N LYS A 156 -14.55 -17.80 -22.89
CA LYS A 156 -14.13 -17.09 -21.68
C LYS A 156 -15.37 -16.58 -21.00
N ALA A 157 -15.69 -17.14 -19.83
CA ALA A 157 -16.84 -16.72 -19.05
C ALA A 157 -16.82 -15.19 -18.95
N LYS A 158 -17.93 -14.54 -19.34
CA LYS A 158 -18.02 -13.08 -19.41
C LYS A 158 -17.75 -12.52 -18.01
N LYS A 159 -16.51 -12.09 -17.78
CA LYS A 159 -16.11 -11.39 -16.56
C LYS A 159 -16.86 -10.07 -16.57
N ASN A 160 -17.95 -10.00 -15.82
CA ASN A 160 -18.71 -8.78 -15.65
C ASN A 160 -17.83 -7.79 -14.90
N SER A 161 -17.21 -6.83 -15.61
CA SER A 161 -16.28 -5.82 -15.07
C SER A 161 -16.88 -4.84 -14.05
N TYR A 162 -18.01 -5.19 -13.42
CA TYR A 162 -18.75 -4.41 -12.45
C TYR A 162 -19.26 -5.25 -11.26
N GLU A 163 -18.75 -6.47 -11.02
CA GLU A 163 -19.07 -7.20 -9.77
C GLU A 163 -18.63 -6.43 -8.53
N PHE A 164 -17.45 -5.81 -8.54
CA PHE A 164 -17.02 -4.93 -7.46
C PHE A 164 -17.97 -3.74 -7.25
N LEU A 165 -18.69 -3.32 -8.30
CA LEU A 165 -19.69 -2.24 -8.23
C LEU A 165 -20.97 -2.73 -7.53
N LYS A 166 -21.41 -3.97 -7.80
CA LYS A 166 -22.55 -4.62 -7.10
C LYS A 166 -22.30 -4.80 -5.61
N HIS A 167 -21.05 -5.03 -5.20
CA HIS A 167 -20.65 -5.16 -3.80
C HIS A 167 -20.10 -3.86 -3.19
N SER A 168 -20.01 -2.77 -3.96
CA SER A 168 -19.49 -1.49 -3.48
C SER A 168 -20.42 -0.83 -2.48
N GLN A 169 -19.85 -0.38 -1.36
CA GLN A 169 -20.56 0.41 -0.33
C GLN A 169 -21.12 1.73 -0.88
N ILE A 170 -20.52 2.27 -1.95
CA ILE A 170 -20.91 3.55 -2.57
C ILE A 170 -22.16 3.37 -3.46
N TYR A 171 -22.28 2.24 -4.15
CA TYR A 171 -23.29 2.01 -5.17
C TYR A 171 -24.44 1.10 -4.71
N ASN A 172 -24.19 0.14 -3.82
CA ASN A 172 -25.22 -0.73 -3.27
C ASN A 172 -25.70 -0.25 -1.89
N LYS A 173 -26.13 1.01 -1.81
CA LYS A 173 -26.57 1.64 -0.54
C LYS A 173 -27.81 0.95 0.04
N ASP A 174 -28.76 0.55 -0.79
CA ASP A 174 -30.06 0.07 -0.32
C ASP A 174 -29.99 -1.34 0.29
N ALA A 175 -29.22 -2.28 -0.29
CA ALA A 175 -29.02 -3.59 0.33
C ALA A 175 -28.22 -3.49 1.63
N ASN A 176 -27.18 -2.63 1.66
CA ASN A 176 -26.41 -2.35 2.87
C ASN A 176 -27.30 -1.73 3.98
N GLN A 177 -28.20 -0.81 3.64
CA GLN A 177 -29.17 -0.26 4.61
C GLN A 177 -30.14 -1.33 5.11
N LYS A 178 -30.64 -2.21 4.23
CA LYS A 178 -31.51 -3.33 4.64
C LYS A 178 -30.78 -4.27 5.59
N GLN A 179 -29.57 -4.71 5.27
CA GLN A 179 -28.77 -5.58 6.15
C GLN A 179 -28.52 -4.95 7.53
N LYS A 180 -28.14 -3.67 7.58
CA LYS A 180 -27.97 -2.93 8.85
C LYS A 180 -29.28 -2.83 9.65
N LYS A 181 -30.44 -2.68 9.00
CA LYS A 181 -31.76 -2.68 9.66
C LYS A 181 -32.09 -4.06 10.24
N TYR A 182 -31.82 -5.15 9.53
CA TYR A 182 -32.04 -6.51 10.04
C TYR A 182 -31.12 -6.84 11.21
N GLN A 183 -29.83 -6.50 11.13
CA GLN A 183 -28.86 -6.64 12.23
C GLN A 183 -29.33 -5.87 13.48
N LYS A 184 -29.67 -4.57 13.31
CA LYS A 184 -30.18 -3.74 14.41
C LYS A 184 -31.47 -4.32 15.01
N ALA A 185 -32.40 -4.83 14.20
CA ALA A 185 -33.63 -5.44 14.72
C ALA A 185 -33.35 -6.73 15.51
N GLN A 186 -32.42 -7.55 15.03
CA GLN A 186 -31.97 -8.77 15.72
C GLN A 186 -31.28 -8.44 17.05
N GLU A 187 -30.42 -7.43 17.09
CA GLU A 187 -29.77 -6.92 18.30
C GLU A 187 -30.78 -6.34 19.30
N MET A 188 -31.77 -5.58 18.84
CA MET A 188 -32.84 -5.03 19.70
C MET A 188 -33.67 -6.13 20.37
N ASN A 189 -33.91 -7.26 19.69
CA ASN A 189 -34.63 -8.40 20.26
C ASN A 189 -33.80 -9.14 21.33
N LEU A 190 -32.46 -9.12 21.22
CA LEU A 190 -31.56 -9.72 22.20
C LEU A 190 -31.38 -8.81 23.43
N ALA A 191 -31.26 -7.48 23.22
CA ALA A 191 -31.09 -6.50 24.30
C ALA A 191 -32.27 -6.44 25.29
N GLN A 192 -33.45 -6.97 24.93
CA GLN A 192 -34.62 -7.08 25.81
C GLN A 192 -34.58 -8.33 26.73
N LEU A 193 -33.68 -9.28 26.48
CA LEU A 193 -33.52 -10.47 27.32
C LEU A 193 -32.63 -10.18 28.54
N ASP A 194 -31.63 -9.30 28.40
CA ASP A 194 -30.70 -8.97 29.48
C ASP A 194 -31.32 -8.11 30.60
N THR A 195 -32.47 -7.47 30.34
CA THR A 195 -33.19 -6.64 31.32
C THR A 195 -34.24 -7.40 32.15
N ASN A 196 -34.35 -8.73 31.98
CA ASN A 196 -35.28 -9.59 32.71
C ASN A 196 -34.52 -10.56 33.63
N LYS A 197 -33.79 -9.99 34.61
CA LYS A 197 -33.07 -10.70 35.68
C LYS A 197 -33.14 -9.95 37.00
#